data_AF-A0A2E1LZ46-F1
#
_entry.id   AF-A0A2E1LZ46-F1
#
_cell.length_a   1.000
_cell.length_b   1.000
_cell.length_c   1.000
_cell.angle_alpha   90.00
_cell.angle_beta   90.00
_cell.angle_gamma   90.00
#
_symmetry.space_group_name_H-M   'P 1'
#
loop_
_entity.id
_entity.type
_entity.pdbx_description
1 polymer ?
#
loop_
_entity_poly.entity_id
_entity_poly.type
_entity_poly.pdbx_seq_one_letter_code
_entity_poly.pdbx_strand_id
1 'polypeptide(L)' 'MSEITMLDPTSELSPVEKQLLPRLEGLGDATVGLLDISKPRGKEFLDEVQRQLEESGAKVKRYA' A
#
# COMPACT_ATOMS: atom_id res chain seq x y z
N MET A 1 42.20 -14.22 -13.78
CA MET A 1 41.12 -13.82 -14.69
C MET A 1 39.83 -14.00 -13.93
N SER A 2 39.13 -12.92 -13.62
CA SER A 2 37.88 -12.94 -12.85
C SER A 2 36.74 -13.38 -13.76
N GLU A 3 36.11 -14.50 -13.43
CA GLU A 3 34.88 -14.97 -14.08
C GLU A 3 33.75 -13.95 -13.87
N ILE A 4 33.13 -13.51 -14.97
CA ILE A 4 31.94 -12.67 -14.94
C ILE A 4 30.75 -13.62 -14.98
N THR A 5 30.15 -13.87 -13.82
CA THR A 5 28.88 -14.60 -13.72
C THR A 5 27.74 -13.66 -14.10
N MET A 6 27.14 -13.89 -15.28
CA MET A 6 25.96 -13.16 -15.73
C MET A 6 24.72 -13.79 -15.09
N LEU A 7 24.01 -13.02 -14.28
CA LEU A 7 22.77 -13.45 -13.63
C LEU A 7 21.58 -12.89 -14.40
N ASP A 8 20.65 -13.76 -14.79
CA ASP A 8 19.38 -13.38 -15.41
C ASP A 8 18.29 -13.25 -14.33
N PRO A 9 17.84 -12.03 -14.00
CA PRO A 9 16.81 -11.79 -12.99
C PRO A 9 15.41 -12.27 -13.42
N THR A 10 15.24 -12.70 -14.69
CA THR A 10 13.96 -13.18 -15.22
C THR A 10 13.88 -14.71 -15.30
N SER A 11 14.97 -15.43 -14.99
CA SER A 11 15.02 -16.89 -14.92
C SER A 11 14.40 -17.45 -13.62
N GLU A 12 13.37 -16.80 -13.06
CA GLU A 12 12.59 -17.34 -11.94
C GLU A 12 11.83 -18.60 -12.41
N LEU A 13 12.37 -19.78 -12.12
CA LEU A 13 11.79 -21.08 -12.48
C LEU A 13 10.55 -21.45 -11.67
N SER A 14 10.31 -20.75 -10.55
CA SER A 14 9.16 -20.95 -9.67
C SER A 14 8.69 -19.61 -9.11
N PRO A 15 7.71 -18.96 -9.75
CA PRO A 15 7.06 -17.80 -9.19
C PRO A 15 6.54 -18.16 -7.80
N VAL A 16 6.80 -17.32 -6.80
CA VAL A 16 6.21 -17.52 -5.47
C VAL A 16 4.69 -17.39 -5.61
N GLU A 17 3.97 -18.50 -5.45
CA GLU A 17 2.51 -18.49 -5.40
C GLU A 17 2.07 -17.70 -4.15
N LYS A 18 1.63 -16.46 -4.37
CA LYS A 18 1.05 -15.63 -3.31
C LYS A 18 -0.42 -15.92 -3.22
N GLN A 19 -0.84 -16.56 -2.12
CA GLN A 19 -2.25 -16.71 -1.83
C GLN A 19 -2.91 -15.34 -1.68
N LEU A 20 -3.97 -15.09 -2.45
CA LEU A 20 -4.77 -13.88 -2.31
C LEU A 20 -5.43 -13.86 -0.94
N LEU A 21 -5.27 -12.74 -0.23
CA LEU A 21 -6.01 -12.50 1.00
C LEU A 21 -7.50 -12.35 0.69
N PRO A 22 -8.39 -12.81 1.59
CA PRO A 22 -9.81 -12.57 1.44
C PRO A 22 -10.11 -11.08 1.41
N ARG A 23 -11.12 -10.69 0.64
CA ARG A 23 -11.60 -9.31 0.60
C ARG A 23 -12.15 -8.93 1.97
N LEU A 24 -11.81 -7.73 2.43
CA LEU A 24 -12.44 -7.17 3.63
C LEU A 24 -13.94 -6.99 3.40
N GLU A 25 -14.75 -7.43 4.37
CA GLU A 25 -16.21 -7.28 4.32
C GLU A 25 -16.65 -5.82 4.51
N GLY A 26 -15.78 -4.99 5.09
CA GLY A 26 -16.01 -3.58 5.30
C GLY A 26 -14.76 -2.89 5.85
N LEU A 27 -14.91 -1.63 6.26
CA LEU A 27 -13.82 -0.81 6.80
C LEU A 27 -13.79 -0.76 8.34
N GLY A 28 -14.80 -1.32 9.02
CA GLY A 28 -14.85 -1.39 10.48
C GLY A 28 -13.59 -2.03 11.04
N ASP A 29 -12.90 -1.32 11.94
CA ASP A 29 -11.62 -1.69 12.56
C ASP A 29 -10.42 -1.84 11.62
N ALA A 30 -10.61 -1.71 10.30
CA ALA A 30 -9.52 -1.74 9.34
C ALA A 30 -8.59 -0.55 9.53
N THR A 31 -7.27 -0.78 9.38
CA THR A 31 -6.30 0.31 9.43
C THR A 31 -5.95 0.78 8.02
N VAL A 32 -6.15 2.06 7.74
CA VAL A 32 -5.86 2.68 6.44
C VAL A 32 -4.73 3.69 6.58
N GLY A 33 -3.71 3.57 5.73
CA GLY A 33 -2.60 4.51 5.65
C GLY A 33 -2.83 5.56 4.57
N LEU A 34 -2.76 6.84 4.94
CA LEU A 34 -2.80 7.97 4.03
C LEU A 34 -1.39 8.56 3.91
N LEU A 35 -0.84 8.54 2.69
CA LEU A 35 0.48 9.08 2.37
C LEU A 35 0.33 10.42 1.65
N ASP A 36 0.93 11.47 2.22
CA ASP A 36 1.08 12.75 1.54
C ASP A 36 2.25 12.68 0.55
N ILE A 37 1.99 13.03 -0.71
CA ILE A 37 2.99 13.10 -1.78
C ILE A 37 3.29 14.55 -2.19
N SER A 38 3.08 15.51 -1.27
CA SER A 38 3.39 16.94 -1.41
C SER A 38 2.68 17.62 -2.59
N LYS A 39 1.45 17.21 -2.90
CA LYS A 39 0.65 17.85 -3.95
C LYS A 39 0.00 19.14 -3.46
N PRO A 40 -0.21 20.15 -4.33
CA PRO A 40 -1.00 21.33 -3.98
C PRO A 40 -2.37 20.91 -3.47
N ARG A 41 -2.76 21.47 -2.32
CA ARG A 41 -4.02 21.14 -1.63
C ARG A 41 -4.17 19.68 -1.19
N GLY A 42 -3.05 18.94 -1.09
CA GLY A 42 -3.04 17.54 -0.67
C GLY A 42 -3.55 17.37 0.76
N LYS A 43 -3.24 18.32 1.65
CA LYS A 43 -3.70 18.31 3.03
C LYS A 43 -5.23 18.34 3.13
N GLU A 44 -5.89 19.29 2.48
CA GLU A 44 -7.34 19.45 2.52
C GLU A 44 -8.06 18.22 1.95
N PHE A 45 -7.52 17.65 0.87
CA PHE A 45 -8.03 16.42 0.30
C PHE A 45 -7.91 15.25 1.29
N LEU A 46 -6.72 15.06 1.88
CA LEU A 46 -6.47 13.97 2.80
C LEU A 46 -7.30 14.12 4.09
N ASP A 47 -7.59 15.35 4.53
CA ASP A 47 -8.45 15.64 5.68
C ASP A 47 -9.89 15.20 5.43
N GLU A 48 -10.45 15.50 4.26
CA GLU A 48 -11.79 15.01 3.89
C GLU A 48 -11.84 13.49 3.71
N VAL A 49 -10.80 12.90 3.14
CA VAL A 49 -10.70 11.44 3.00
C VAL A 49 -10.62 10.77 4.37
N GLN A 50 -9.80 11.30 5.28
CA GLN A 50 -9.71 10.78 6.65
C GLN A 50 -11.08 10.83 7.34
N ARG A 51 -11.79 11.97 7.26
CA ARG A 51 -13.12 12.12 7.86
C ARG A 51 -14.08 11.03 7.40
N GLN A 52 -14.18 10.78 6.09
CA GLN A 52 -15.08 9.76 5.54
C GLN A 52 -14.69 8.34 5.93
N LEU A 53 -13.38 8.06 6.03
CA LEU A 53 -12.88 6.74 6.46
C LEU A 53 -13.17 6.48 7.95
N GLU A 54 -13.00 7.49 8.80
CA GLU A 54 -13.32 7.41 10.23
C GLU A 54 -14.84 7.29 10.46
N GLU A 55 -15.66 8.04 9.71
CA GLU A 55 -17.12 7.87 9.71
C GLU A 55 -17.54 6.46 9.28
N SER A 56 -16.74 5.79 8.43
CA SER A 56 -16.93 4.39 8.03
C SER A 56 -16.35 3.37 9.02
N GLY A 57 -15.83 3.81 10.17
CA GLY A 57 -15.30 2.97 11.25
C GLY A 57 -13.85 2.51 11.08
N ALA A 58 -13.10 3.10 10.14
CA ALA A 58 -11.69 2.77 9.90
C ALA A 58 -10.76 3.55 10.83
N LYS A 59 -9.56 3.00 11.09
CA LYS A 59 -8.47 3.66 11.81
C LYS A 59 -7.49 4.25 10.80
N VAL A 60 -7.36 5.58 10.77
CA VAL A 60 -6.49 6.26 9.81
C VAL A 60 -5.11 6.54 10.39
N LYS A 61 -4.05 6.25 9.62
CA LYS A 61 -2.66 6.63 9.92
C LYS A 61 -2.12 7.55 8.84
N ARG A 62 -1.48 8.66 9.23
CA ARG A 62 -0.88 9.64 8.31
C ARG A 62 0.62 9.42 8.19
N TYR A 63 1.11 9.54 6.96
CA TYR A 63 2.53 9.49 6.61
C TYR A 63 2.85 10.66 5.67
N ALA A 64 4.06 11.20 5.78
CA ALA A 64 4.58 12.33 5.01
C ALA A 64 5.91 11.95 4.34
#